data_AF-A0A437DPS0-F1
#
_entry.id   AF-A0A437DPS0-F1
#
_cell.length_a   1.000
_cell.length_b   1.000
_cell.length_c   1.000
_cell.angle_alpha   90.00
_cell.angle_beta   90.00
_cell.angle_gamma   90.00
#
_symmetry.space_group_name_H-M   'P 1'
#
loop_
_entity.id
_entity.type
_entity.pdbx_description
1 polymer ?
#
loop_
_entity_poly.entity_id
_entity_poly.type
_entity_poly.pdbx_seq_one_letter_code
_entity_poly.pdbx_strand_id
1 'polypeptide(L)'
;MTPPDLSVLLSAVAFRIYDVDKDGFISNGELFQVLKMMAGSNLKDWELQQVVDKTIVGADRDGDGRLCFQEFSQAVGGLDFHRKMVVDV
;
A
#
# COMPACT_ATOMS: atom_id res chain seq x y z
N MET A 1 -25.74 3.24 13.85
CA MET A 1 -24.38 2.68 13.97
C MET A 1 -24.18 1.75 12.79
N THR A 2 -23.60 2.26 11.71
CA THR A 2 -23.10 1.41 10.62
C THR A 2 -21.99 0.53 11.22
N PRO A 3 -21.94 -0.78 10.91
CA PRO A 3 -20.83 -1.61 11.35
C PRO A 3 -19.52 -0.97 10.86
N PRO A 4 -18.42 -1.09 11.63
CA PRO A 4 -17.11 -0.65 11.14
C PRO A 4 -16.88 -1.37 9.81
N ASP A 5 -16.72 -0.56 8.77
CA ASP A 5 -16.57 -1.02 7.41
C ASP A 5 -15.34 -1.95 7.37
N LEU A 6 -15.55 -3.25 7.17
CA LEU A 6 -14.48 -4.27 7.13
C LEU A 6 -13.38 -3.86 6.14
N SER A 7 -13.80 -3.11 5.14
CA SER A 7 -12.98 -2.45 4.16
C SER A 7 -11.92 -1.51 4.77
N VAL A 8 -12.34 -0.60 5.65
CA VAL A 8 -11.43 0.32 6.36
C VAL A 8 -10.47 -0.43 7.27
N LEU A 9 -10.92 -1.52 7.89
CA LEU A 9 -10.07 -2.37 8.74
C LEU A 9 -8.99 -3.08 7.91
N LEU A 10 -9.32 -3.60 6.72
CA LEU A 10 -8.34 -4.21 5.82
C LEU A 10 -7.32 -3.18 5.32
N SER A 11 -7.76 -1.98 4.94
CA SER A 11 -6.84 -0.89 4.56
C SER A 11 -5.91 -0.51 5.71
N ALA A 12 -6.40 -0.45 6.95
CA ALA A 12 -5.58 -0.15 8.13
C ALA A 12 -4.55 -1.26 8.43
N VAL A 13 -4.94 -2.53 8.28
CA VAL A 13 -4.02 -3.66 8.45
C VAL A 13 -2.96 -3.64 7.35
N ALA A 14 -3.36 -3.45 6.08
CA ALA A 14 -2.44 -3.35 4.97
C ALA A 14 -1.45 -2.19 5.16
N PHE A 15 -1.94 -0.99 5.52
CA PHE A 15 -1.10 0.18 5.78
C PHE A 15 0.00 -0.13 6.81
N ARG A 16 -0.35 -0.78 7.93
CA ARG A 16 0.61 -1.16 8.98
C ARG A 16 1.61 -2.24 8.56
N ILE A 17 1.34 -2.99 7.49
CA ILE A 17 2.30 -3.94 6.92
C ILE A 17 3.33 -3.19 6.07
N TYR A 18 2.91 -2.12 5.39
CA TYR A 18 3.78 -1.27 4.57
C TYR A 18 4.57 -0.25 5.38
N ASP A 19 3.98 0.35 6.41
CA ASP A 19 4.61 1.28 7.36
C ASP A 19 5.46 0.50 8.39
N VAL A 20 6.74 0.31 8.08
CA VAL A 20 7.65 -0.57 8.83
C VAL A 20 8.16 0.12 10.08
N ASP A 21 8.49 1.42 9.97
CA ASP A 21 9.03 2.20 11.08
C ASP A 21 7.93 2.80 11.99
N LYS A 22 6.67 2.75 11.54
CA LYS A 22 5.47 3.20 12.27
C LYS A 22 5.44 4.72 12.48
N ASP A 23 6.01 5.48 11.55
CA ASP A 23 5.95 6.94 11.55
C ASP A 23 4.58 7.47 11.06
N GLY A 24 3.72 6.59 10.55
CA GLY A 24 2.39 6.94 10.05
C GLY A 24 2.38 7.31 8.57
N PHE A 25 3.49 7.10 7.86
CA PHE A 25 3.68 7.28 6.43
C PHE A 25 4.27 6.02 5.82
N ILE A 26 4.03 5.81 4.52
CA ILE A 26 4.74 4.79 3.75
C ILE A 26 5.72 5.52 2.86
N SER A 27 7.00 5.37 3.16
CA SER A 27 8.07 5.91 2.33
C SER A 27 8.33 5.05 1.08
N ASN A 28 9.04 5.62 0.11
CA ASN A 28 9.50 4.89 -1.08
C ASN A 28 10.29 3.63 -0.74
N GLY A 29 11.21 3.72 0.23
CA GLY A 29 12.03 2.59 0.66
C GLY A 29 11.21 1.47 1.32
N GLU A 30 10.24 1.83 2.15
CA GLU A 30 9.36 0.86 2.81
C GLU A 30 8.45 0.15 1.83
N LEU A 31 7.84 0.90 0.90
CA LEU A 31 7.03 0.33 -0.17
C LEU A 31 7.85 -0.64 -1.02
N PHE A 32 9.08 -0.26 -1.39
CA PHE A 32 10.00 -1.13 -2.13
C PHE A 32 10.32 -2.41 -1.35
N GLN A 33 10.67 -2.29 -0.07
CA GLN A 33 11.04 -3.42 0.76
C GLN A 33 9.91 -4.44 0.86
N VAL A 34 8.70 -3.98 1.16
CA VAL A 34 7.54 -4.85 1.33
C VAL A 34 7.13 -5.49 0.00
N LEU A 35 7.13 -4.73 -1.10
CA LEU A 35 6.85 -5.29 -2.42
C LEU A 35 7.92 -6.31 -2.86
N LYS A 36 9.20 -6.09 -2.51
CA LYS A 36 10.28 -7.05 -2.77
C LYS A 36 10.08 -8.35 -1.98
N MET A 37 9.64 -8.24 -0.73
CA MET A 37 9.31 -9.41 0.10
C MET A 37 8.11 -10.18 -0.45
N MET A 38 7.09 -9.50 -0.99
CA MET A 38 5.91 -10.14 -1.57
C MET A 38 6.15 -10.73 -2.96
N ALA A 39 6.83 -10.00 -3.85
CA ALA A 39 7.10 -10.42 -5.23
C ALA A 39 8.23 -11.44 -5.33
N GLY A 40 9.09 -11.53 -4.30
CA GLY A 40 10.26 -12.40 -4.29
C GLY A 40 11.25 -12.03 -5.39
N SER A 41 11.74 -13.04 -6.12
CA SER A 41 12.72 -12.87 -7.22
C SER A 41 12.09 -12.71 -8.60
N ASN A 42 10.78 -12.45 -8.69
CA ASN A 42 10.07 -12.34 -9.97
C ASN A 42 10.34 -11.03 -10.72
N LEU A 43 10.83 -10.00 -10.04
CA LEU A 43 11.15 -8.69 -10.61
C LEU A 43 12.60 -8.34 -10.31
N LYS A 44 13.27 -7.66 -11.26
CA LYS A 44 14.57 -7.03 -10.99
C LYS A 44 14.36 -5.79 -10.12
N ASP A 45 15.36 -5.45 -9.32
CA ASP A 45 15.31 -4.29 -8.42
C ASP A 45 14.92 -2.99 -9.15
N TRP A 46 15.41 -2.76 -10.37
CA TRP A 46 15.07 -1.56 -11.14
C TRP A 46 13.61 -1.56 -11.64
N GLU A 47 13.04 -2.72 -11.97
CA GLU A 47 11.64 -2.84 -12.40
C GLU A 47 10.73 -2.58 -11.22
N LEU A 48 11.08 -3.15 -10.07
CA LEU A 48 10.37 -2.95 -8.82
C LEU A 48 10.42 -1.48 -8.39
N GLN A 49 11.58 -0.84 -8.49
CA GLN A 49 11.73 0.59 -8.19
C GLN A 49 10.83 1.46 -9.08
N GLN A 50 10.73 1.15 -10.38
CA GLN A 50 9.81 1.88 -11.26
C GLN A 50 8.34 1.72 -10.88
N VAL A 51 7.94 0.55 -10.37
CA VAL A 51 6.58 0.33 -9.86
C VAL A 51 6.34 1.15 -8.60
N VAL A 52 7.30 1.16 -7.68
CA VAL A 52 7.25 1.96 -6.45
C VAL A 52 7.12 3.45 -6.78
N ASP A 53 8.00 3.97 -7.63
CA ASP A 53 8.02 5.39 -8.00
C ASP A 53 6.71 5.82 -8.64
N LYS A 54 6.19 5.03 -9.59
CA LYS A 54 4.89 5.31 -10.23
C LYS A 54 3.73 5.25 -9.26
N THR A 55 3.79 4.35 -8.27
CA THR A 55 2.75 4.19 -7.25
C THR A 55 2.71 5.41 -6.34
N ILE A 56 3.86 5.86 -5.85
CA ILE A 56 3.94 7.07 -5.02
C ILE A 56 3.48 8.28 -5.81
N VAL A 57 4.03 8.53 -7.00
CA VAL A 57 3.63 9.68 -7.83
C VAL A 57 2.13 9.70 -8.15
N GLY A 58 1.49 8.54 -8.27
CA GLY A 58 0.05 8.44 -8.56
C GLY A 58 -0.85 8.61 -7.33
N ALA A 59 -0.33 8.36 -6.12
CA ALA A 59 -1.11 8.33 -4.88
C ALA A 59 -0.81 9.50 -3.94
N ASP A 60 0.40 10.05 -3.99
CA ASP A 60 0.88 11.23 -3.25
C ASP A 60 0.20 12.48 -3.80
N ARG A 61 -0.72 13.06 -3.00
CA ARG A 61 -1.53 14.20 -3.40
C ARG A 61 -1.03 15.51 -2.83
N ASP A 62 -0.34 15.46 -1.69
CA ASP A 62 0.23 16.64 -1.06
C ASP A 62 1.68 16.91 -1.51
N GLY A 63 2.31 15.96 -2.18
CA GLY A 63 3.63 16.05 -2.78
C GLY A 63 4.78 15.89 -1.79
N ASP A 64 4.55 15.23 -0.66
CA ASP A 64 5.58 15.03 0.38
C ASP A 64 6.55 13.87 0.08
N GLY A 65 6.29 13.12 -1.00
CA GLY A 65 7.09 11.99 -1.46
C GLY A 65 6.85 10.69 -0.70
N ARG A 66 5.83 10.65 0.16
CA ARG A 66 5.40 9.51 0.96
C ARG A 66 3.88 9.36 0.84
N LEU A 67 3.32 8.34 1.49
CA LEU A 67 1.87 8.12 1.50
C LEU A 67 1.37 8.09 2.93
N CYS A 68 0.50 9.04 3.28
CA CYS A 68 -0.25 8.96 4.53
C CYS A 68 -1.37 7.90 4.43
N PHE A 69 -1.96 7.53 5.56
CA PHE A 69 -3.06 6.55 5.59
C PHE A 69 -4.22 6.95 4.66
N GLN A 70 -4.54 8.24 4.57
CA GLN A 70 -5.64 8.73 3.73
C GLN A 70 -5.35 8.55 2.24
N GLU A 71 -4.13 8.83 1.79
CA GLU A 71 -3.71 8.65 0.40
C GLU A 71 -3.64 7.17 0.03
N PHE A 72 -3.04 6.36 0.90
CA PHE A 72 -3.00 4.91 0.75
C PHE A 72 -4.41 4.31 0.67
N SER A 73 -5.30 4.69 1.59
CA SER A 73 -6.68 4.17 1.61
C SER A 73 -7.45 4.54 0.34
N GLN A 74 -7.17 5.70 -0.26
CA GLN A 74 -7.80 6.09 -1.52
C GLN A 74 -7.19 5.35 -2.73
N ALA A 75 -5.88 5.16 -2.74
CA ALA A 75 -5.19 4.40 -3.78
C ALA A 75 -5.61 2.91 -3.78
N VAL A 76 -5.71 2.31 -2.59
CA VAL A 76 -6.10 0.90 -2.40
C VAL A 76 -7.62 0.70 -2.48
N GLY A 77 -8.41 1.70 -2.08
CA GLY A 77 -9.88 1.63 -2.15
C GLY A 77 -10.44 1.62 -3.57
N GLY A 78 -9.71 2.19 -4.54
CA GLY A 78 -10.10 2.16 -5.97
C GLY A 78 -9.67 0.89 -6.72
N LEU A 79 -8.75 0.13 -6.14
CA LEU A 79 -8.37 -1.19 -6.62
C LEU A 79 -9.32 -2.19 -5.95
N ASP A 80 -9.88 -3.16 -6.67
CA ASP A 80 -10.77 -4.22 -6.14
C ASP A 80 -10.08 -5.16 -5.12
N PHE A 81 -9.25 -4.65 -4.20
CA PHE A 81 -8.59 -5.38 -3.12
C PHE A 81 -9.58 -6.12 -2.22
N HIS A 82 -10.76 -5.54 -1.99
CA HIS A 82 -11.83 -6.13 -1.18
C HIS A 82 -12.30 -7.49 -1.68
N ARG A 83 -12.17 -7.77 -2.98
CA ARG A 83 -12.66 -9.02 -3.57
C ARG A 83 -11.57 -10.09 -3.70
N LYS A 84 -10.29 -9.73 -3.60
CA LYS A 84 -9.15 -10.65 -3.78
C LYS A 84 -8.48 -11.10 -2.48
N MET A 85 -8.66 -10.37 -1.36
CA MET A 85 -8.16 -10.79 -0.04
C MET A 85 -9.11 -11.70 0.73
N VAL A 86 -10.34 -11.88 0.26
CA VAL A 86 -11.19 -12.99 0.73
C VAL A 86 -10.65 -14.23 0.04
N VAL A 87 -9.92 -15.07 0.79
CA VAL A 87 -9.66 -16.44 0.35
C VAL A 87 -11.01 -17.13 0.30
N ASP A 88 -11.53 -17.39 -0.90
CA ASP A 88 -12.60 -18.36 -1.06
C ASP A 88 -12.07 -19.71 -0.55
N VAL A 89 -12.61 -20.14 0.59
CA VAL A 89 -12.44 -21.50 1.13
C VAL A 89 -13.45 -22.42 0.48
#